data_AF-A0A914D6D5-F1
#
_entry.id   AF-A0A914D6D5-F1
#
_cell.length_a   1.000
_cell.length_b   1.000
_cell.length_c   1.000
_cell.angle_alpha   90.00
_cell.angle_beta   90.00
_cell.angle_gamma   90.00
#
_symmetry.space_group_name_H-M   'P 1'
#
loop_
_entity.id
_entity.type
_entity.pdbx_description
1 polymer ?
#
loop_
_entity_poly.entity_id
_entity_poly.type
_entity_poly.pdbx_seq_one_letter_code
_entity_poly.pdbx_strand_id
1 'polypeptide(L)'
;MITWCKILNSRAEDPGNWYTHLIIIYLNRQHYDRAEVYLQTLLSVVSCGSDGTQRADYHPSMFVKIYPALMNKIIVSLLRCDAHESEMLLTAFANLLRTYRHACARYPEVRRINDQHVVEFCRSSTRRHKTWTNDLGELLFKMAALDTNAYPSCTMNKAEVKTVFMKEFFARQVHWVHKYWSSPDRGMARTDNFFAFVDKLDRTIDECCEFLRQYFVACQVSLKVMLFNLECLSVLMTPDFEERLDRNYGLLEVDQLQQFREAVIAIKNLDKLSGFFQRANYPIQNSSQAFQIVKTAYEDAKNSGYWYENNRVALGNNPYNNRK
;
A
#
# COMPACT_ATOMS: atom_id res chain seq x y z
N MET A 1 -27.61 13.45 -10.23
CA MET A 1 -26.21 13.91 -10.20
C MET A 1 -25.34 12.69 -10.02
N ILE A 2 -24.67 12.23 -11.09
CA ILE A 2 -23.72 11.10 -11.04
C ILE A 2 -22.35 11.73 -10.79
N THR A 3 -21.67 11.38 -9.70
CA THR A 3 -20.34 11.92 -9.39
C THR A 3 -19.29 10.95 -9.91
N TRP A 4 -18.39 11.45 -10.75
CA TRP A 4 -17.46 10.65 -11.56
C TRP A 4 -16.03 10.77 -11.03
N CYS A 5 -15.35 9.64 -10.81
CA CYS A 5 -13.90 9.62 -10.57
C CYS A 5 -13.16 9.16 -11.83
N LYS A 6 -12.39 10.07 -12.43
CA LYS A 6 -11.43 9.77 -13.50
C LYS A 6 -10.09 9.41 -12.86
N ILE A 7 -9.70 8.14 -12.89
CA ILE A 7 -8.37 7.71 -12.45
C ILE A 7 -7.41 7.91 -13.63
N LEU A 8 -6.51 8.90 -13.52
CA LEU A 8 -5.55 9.27 -14.55
C LEU A 8 -4.45 8.20 -14.70
N ASN A 9 -4.18 7.84 -15.95
CA ASN A 9 -3.07 6.98 -16.33
C ASN A 9 -1.82 7.85 -16.53
N SER A 10 -0.74 7.62 -15.76
CA SER A 10 0.53 8.33 -15.93
C SER A 10 1.50 7.49 -16.77
N ARG A 11 1.22 7.39 -18.07
CA ARG A 11 2.23 7.16 -19.12
C ARG A 11 1.79 7.91 -20.37
N ALA A 12 2.43 9.05 -20.61
CA ALA A 12 2.58 9.57 -21.96
C ALA A 12 3.43 8.55 -22.76
N GLU A 13 3.15 8.43 -24.06
CA GLU A 13 3.81 7.56 -25.06
C GLU A 13 3.22 6.18 -25.34
N ASP A 14 1.89 6.02 -25.25
CA ASP A 14 1.23 4.97 -26.04
C ASP A 14 -0.18 5.39 -26.49
N PRO A 15 -0.49 5.53 -27.80
CA PRO A 15 -1.83 5.88 -28.28
C PRO A 15 -2.88 4.77 -28.08
N GLY A 16 -2.52 3.64 -27.47
CA GLY A 16 -3.31 2.41 -27.49
C GLY A 16 -4.01 1.95 -26.22
N ASN A 17 -4.03 2.70 -25.10
CA ASN A 17 -4.66 2.24 -23.84
C ASN A 17 -5.83 3.13 -23.39
N TRP A 18 -7.04 2.80 -23.86
CA TRP A 18 -8.26 3.62 -23.82
C TRP A 18 -9.06 3.60 -22.51
N TYR A 19 -8.59 2.97 -21.44
CA TYR A 19 -9.46 2.76 -20.29
C TYR A 19 -9.33 3.84 -19.20
N THR A 20 -9.99 4.97 -19.44
CA THR A 20 -10.46 5.84 -18.36
C THR A 20 -11.68 5.19 -17.70
N HIS A 21 -11.47 4.19 -16.83
CA HIS A 21 -12.59 3.55 -16.16
C HIS A 21 -13.23 4.53 -15.16
N LEU A 22 -14.46 4.94 -15.48
CA LEU A 22 -15.34 5.64 -14.55
C LEU A 22 -15.78 4.64 -13.49
N ILE A 23 -15.38 4.82 -12.24
CA ILE A 23 -15.81 3.96 -11.13
C ILE A 23 -16.95 4.65 -10.38
N ILE A 24 -18.02 3.91 -10.17
CA ILE A 24 -19.16 4.34 -9.37
C ILE A 24 -18.79 4.28 -7.89
N ILE A 25 -19.09 5.37 -7.20
CA ILE A 25 -18.85 5.52 -5.76
C ILE A 25 -20.15 5.53 -4.96
N TYR A 26 -20.06 5.14 -3.70
CA TYR A 26 -21.15 5.21 -2.74
C TYR A 26 -21.23 6.62 -2.16
N LEU A 27 -22.24 7.39 -2.59
CA LEU A 27 -22.58 8.69 -1.98
C LEU A 27 -23.61 8.53 -0.86
N ASN A 28 -24.61 7.70 -1.09
CA ASN A 28 -25.63 7.27 -0.14
C ASN A 28 -26.33 6.02 -0.69
N ARG A 29 -27.22 5.43 0.12
CA ARG A 29 -27.93 4.19 -0.24
C ARG A 29 -28.74 4.32 -1.52
N GLN A 30 -29.53 5.38 -1.67
CA GLN A 30 -30.36 5.59 -2.86
C GLN A 30 -29.53 5.80 -4.14
N HIS A 31 -28.37 6.45 -4.04
CA HIS A 31 -27.42 6.55 -5.14
C HIS A 31 -26.88 5.17 -5.52
N TYR A 32 -26.44 4.40 -4.53
CA TYR A 32 -25.87 3.07 -4.75
C TYR A 32 -26.89 2.12 -5.37
N ASP A 33 -28.11 2.04 -4.83
CA ASP A 33 -29.17 1.14 -5.33
C ASP A 33 -29.50 1.43 -6.81
N ARG A 34 -29.50 2.71 -7.22
CA ARG A 34 -29.70 3.09 -8.63
C ARG A 34 -28.50 2.77 -9.52
N ALA A 35 -27.30 2.82 -8.96
CA ALA A 35 -26.05 2.69 -9.69
C ALA A 35 -25.49 1.25 -9.65
N GLU A 36 -26.05 0.36 -8.82
CA GLU A 36 -25.55 -0.99 -8.56
C GLU A 36 -25.42 -1.82 -9.85
N VAL A 37 -26.43 -1.77 -10.72
CA VAL A 37 -26.40 -2.51 -12.00
C VAL A 37 -25.23 -2.06 -12.88
N TYR A 38 -24.96 -0.76 -12.95
CA TYR A 38 -23.83 -0.23 -13.71
C TYR A 38 -22.50 -0.60 -13.06
N LEU A 39 -22.44 -0.58 -11.73
CA LEU A 39 -21.23 -0.95 -10.98
C LEU A 39 -20.88 -2.43 -11.21
N GLN A 40 -21.87 -3.31 -11.24
CA GLN A 40 -21.68 -4.73 -11.55
C GLN A 40 -21.05 -4.92 -12.95
N THR A 41 -21.59 -4.23 -13.96
CA THR A 41 -21.03 -4.26 -15.32
C THR A 41 -19.59 -3.71 -15.36
N LEU A 42 -19.33 -2.59 -14.69
CA LEU A 42 -17.99 -1.99 -14.65
C LEU A 42 -16.97 -2.92 -13.98
N LEU A 43 -17.35 -3.58 -12.88
CA LEU A 43 -16.47 -4.52 -12.20
C LEU A 43 -16.17 -5.76 -13.06
N SER A 44 -17.16 -6.25 -13.80
CA SER A 44 -16.98 -7.33 -14.78
C SER A 44 -15.94 -6.94 -15.85
N VAL A 45 -16.12 -5.78 -16.49
CA VAL A 45 -15.20 -5.26 -17.53
C VAL A 45 -13.78 -5.07 -16.97
N VAL A 46 -13.65 -4.45 -15.80
CA VAL A 46 -12.34 -4.18 -15.19
C VAL A 46 -11.65 -5.48 -14.76
N SER A 47 -12.39 -6.49 -14.31
CA SER A 47 -11.80 -7.75 -13.83
C SER A 47 -11.40 -8.68 -14.98
N CYS A 48 -12.21 -8.73 -16.04
CA CYS A 48 -12.11 -9.72 -17.12
C CYS A 48 -11.60 -9.13 -18.45
N GLY A 49 -11.33 -7.82 -18.53
CA GLY A 49 -10.86 -7.16 -19.75
C GLY A 49 -11.94 -7.05 -20.82
N SER A 50 -11.54 -7.06 -22.10
CA SER A 50 -12.46 -7.00 -23.25
C SER A 50 -13.45 -8.16 -23.34
N ASP A 51 -13.20 -9.25 -22.60
CA ASP A 51 -14.08 -10.41 -22.55
C ASP A 51 -15.21 -10.23 -21.51
N GLY A 52 -15.04 -9.33 -20.53
CA GLY A 52 -16.01 -9.03 -19.47
C GLY A 52 -17.10 -8.04 -19.87
N THR A 53 -17.64 -8.13 -21.09
CA THR A 53 -18.60 -7.13 -21.61
C THR A 53 -20.01 -7.30 -21.06
N GLN A 54 -20.29 -8.38 -20.31
CA GLN A 54 -21.65 -8.71 -19.86
C GLN A 54 -21.77 -8.75 -18.33
N ARG A 55 -22.98 -8.45 -17.86
CA ARG A 55 -23.37 -8.54 -16.43
C ARG A 55 -23.27 -9.97 -15.88
N ALA A 56 -23.39 -10.97 -16.75
CA ALA A 56 -23.37 -12.38 -16.35
C ALA A 56 -22.04 -12.82 -15.73
N ASP A 57 -20.94 -12.14 -16.04
CA ASP A 57 -19.61 -12.49 -15.54
C ASP A 57 -19.27 -11.80 -14.20
N TYR A 58 -20.19 -10.98 -13.66
CA TYR A 58 -19.98 -10.30 -12.39
C TYR A 58 -19.99 -11.27 -11.20
N HIS A 59 -18.97 -11.13 -10.34
CA HIS A 59 -18.91 -11.78 -9.04
C HIS A 59 -18.63 -10.75 -7.94
N PRO A 60 -19.34 -10.77 -6.79
CA PRO A 60 -19.08 -9.82 -5.70
C PRO A 60 -17.63 -9.82 -5.22
N SER A 61 -16.95 -10.96 -5.24
CA SER A 61 -15.52 -11.08 -4.89
C SER A 61 -14.59 -10.16 -5.70
N MET A 62 -15.02 -9.67 -6.87
CA MET A 62 -14.30 -8.67 -7.66
C MET A 62 -14.02 -7.37 -6.89
N PHE A 63 -14.87 -6.98 -5.94
CA PHE A 63 -14.62 -5.82 -5.07
C PHE A 63 -13.28 -5.92 -4.33
N VAL A 64 -12.95 -7.11 -3.82
CA VAL A 64 -11.73 -7.35 -3.03
C VAL A 64 -10.46 -7.25 -3.86
N LYS A 65 -10.56 -7.47 -5.17
CA LYS A 65 -9.45 -7.34 -6.12
C LYS A 65 -9.31 -5.92 -6.63
N ILE A 66 -10.43 -5.28 -7.00
CA ILE A 66 -10.41 -4.02 -7.74
C ILE A 66 -10.21 -2.82 -6.81
N TYR A 67 -11.02 -2.67 -5.76
CA TYR A 67 -11.03 -1.45 -4.97
C TYR A 67 -9.71 -1.20 -4.21
N PRO A 68 -9.10 -2.20 -3.53
CA PRO A 68 -7.79 -2.01 -2.92
C PRO A 68 -6.71 -1.60 -3.92
N ALA A 69 -6.67 -2.22 -5.10
CA ALA A 69 -5.71 -1.89 -6.15
C ALA A 69 -5.90 -0.45 -6.68
N LEU A 70 -7.16 0.01 -6.83
CA LEU A 70 -7.47 1.38 -7.23
C LEU A 70 -7.05 2.41 -6.18
N MET A 71 -7.33 2.14 -4.90
CA MET A 71 -6.88 2.99 -3.79
C MET A 71 -5.35 3.10 -3.77
N ASN A 72 -4.64 2.00 -4.02
CA ASN A 72 -3.18 2.01 -4.12
C ASN A 72 -2.67 2.87 -5.29
N LYS A 73 -3.35 2.84 -6.45
CA LYS A 73 -3.01 3.72 -7.57
C LYS A 73 -3.18 5.19 -7.20
N ILE A 74 -4.23 5.55 -6.45
CA ILE A 74 -4.41 6.93 -5.96
C ILE A 74 -3.25 7.35 -5.07
N ILE A 75 -2.81 6.47 -4.16
CA ILE A 75 -1.68 6.75 -3.26
C ILE A 75 -0.38 6.98 -4.04
N VAL A 76 -0.13 6.18 -5.07
CA VAL A 76 1.02 6.38 -5.95
C VAL A 76 0.91 7.70 -6.73
N SER A 77 -0.28 8.09 -7.16
CA SER A 77 -0.52 9.39 -7.82
C SER A 77 -0.31 10.58 -6.89
N LEU A 78 -0.66 10.45 -5.61
CA LEU A 78 -0.46 11.49 -4.59
C LEU A 78 1.03 11.88 -4.39
N LEU A 79 1.94 10.95 -4.66
CA LEU A 79 3.38 11.25 -4.64
C LEU A 79 3.81 12.23 -5.73
N ARG A 80 3.08 12.26 -6.85
CA ARG A 80 3.46 12.97 -8.08
C ARG A 80 2.66 14.25 -8.32
N CYS A 81 1.47 14.37 -7.74
CA CYS A 81 0.53 15.44 -8.03
C CYS A 81 0.81 16.71 -7.22
N ASP A 82 0.31 17.85 -7.67
CA ASP A 82 0.37 19.11 -6.90
C ASP A 82 -0.72 19.18 -5.81
N ALA A 83 -0.69 20.23 -4.99
CA ALA A 83 -1.55 20.34 -3.80
C ALA A 83 -3.07 20.32 -4.12
N HIS A 84 -3.51 20.97 -5.21
CA HIS A 84 -4.93 20.96 -5.59
C HIS A 84 -5.39 19.59 -6.09
N GLU A 85 -4.58 18.94 -6.95
CA GLU A 85 -4.85 17.58 -7.43
C GLU A 85 -4.93 16.57 -6.27
N SER A 86 -4.19 16.83 -5.18
CA SER A 86 -4.21 15.97 -4.00
C SER A 86 -5.57 15.94 -3.28
N GLU A 87 -6.35 17.03 -3.30
CA GLU A 87 -7.69 17.07 -2.68
C GLU A 87 -8.71 16.21 -3.44
N MET A 88 -8.68 16.30 -4.78
CA MET A 88 -9.55 15.49 -5.63
C MET A 88 -9.22 14.00 -5.48
N LEU A 89 -7.93 13.66 -5.46
CA LEU A 89 -7.46 12.31 -5.25
C LEU A 89 -7.84 11.78 -3.86
N LEU A 90 -7.75 12.61 -2.82
CA LEU A 90 -8.14 12.22 -1.47
C LEU A 90 -9.66 11.97 -1.35
N THR A 91 -10.46 12.86 -1.94
CA THR A 91 -11.92 12.69 -1.99
C THR A 91 -12.28 11.41 -2.76
N ALA A 92 -11.60 11.13 -3.87
CA ALA A 92 -11.76 9.89 -4.62
C ALA A 92 -11.39 8.66 -3.76
N PHE A 93 -10.26 8.71 -3.04
CA PHE A 93 -9.84 7.65 -2.13
C PHE A 93 -10.90 7.38 -1.04
N ALA A 94 -11.38 8.43 -0.38
CA ALA A 94 -12.38 8.33 0.67
C ALA A 94 -13.66 7.65 0.17
N ASN A 95 -14.13 8.06 -1.01
CA ASN A 95 -15.30 7.47 -1.64
C ASN A 95 -15.08 6.01 -2.08
N LEU A 96 -13.88 5.66 -2.57
CA LEU A 96 -13.54 4.26 -2.86
C LEU A 96 -13.55 3.40 -1.59
N LEU A 97 -12.94 3.88 -0.51
CA LEU A 97 -12.91 3.17 0.78
C LEU A 97 -14.33 2.96 1.33
N ARG A 98 -15.16 4.00 1.31
CA ARG A 98 -16.57 3.93 1.72
C ARG A 98 -17.35 2.92 0.88
N THR A 99 -17.16 2.94 -0.44
CA THR A 99 -17.82 1.98 -1.34
C THR A 99 -17.36 0.55 -1.04
N TYR A 100 -16.08 0.35 -0.76
CA TYR A 100 -15.53 -0.96 -0.42
C TYR A 100 -16.07 -1.49 0.92
N ARG A 101 -16.17 -0.62 1.95
CA ARG A 101 -16.81 -0.95 3.23
C ARG A 101 -18.28 -1.31 3.04
N HIS A 102 -19.02 -0.54 2.25
CA HIS A 102 -20.41 -0.84 1.92
C HIS A 102 -20.53 -2.20 1.22
N ALA A 103 -19.66 -2.52 0.27
CA ALA A 103 -19.65 -3.82 -0.39
C ALA A 103 -19.37 -4.96 0.59
N CYS A 104 -18.45 -4.78 1.55
CA CYS A 104 -18.21 -5.77 2.61
C CYS A 104 -19.45 -5.94 3.52
N ALA A 105 -20.19 -4.88 3.83
CA ALA A 105 -21.42 -4.99 4.61
C ALA A 105 -22.56 -5.66 3.83
N ARG A 106 -22.66 -5.40 2.53
CA ARG A 106 -23.75 -5.87 1.67
C ARG A 106 -23.57 -7.29 1.18
N TYR A 107 -22.34 -7.71 0.88
CA TYR A 107 -22.04 -9.00 0.27
C TYR A 107 -21.22 -9.89 1.23
N PRO A 108 -21.82 -10.93 1.85
CA PRO A 108 -21.13 -11.79 2.81
C PRO A 108 -19.87 -12.47 2.25
N GLU A 109 -19.85 -12.78 0.96
CA GLU A 109 -18.65 -13.31 0.30
C GLU A 109 -17.48 -12.32 0.31
N VAL A 110 -17.75 -11.04 0.02
CA VAL A 110 -16.74 -9.96 0.04
C VAL A 110 -16.18 -9.80 1.45
N ARG A 111 -17.07 -9.75 2.46
CA ARG A 111 -16.70 -9.75 3.89
C ARG A 111 -15.78 -10.91 4.23
N ARG A 112 -16.19 -12.13 3.90
CA ARG A 112 -15.45 -13.35 4.21
C ARG A 112 -14.04 -13.33 3.60
N ILE A 113 -13.91 -12.97 2.33
CA ILE A 113 -12.60 -12.94 1.64
C ILE A 113 -11.72 -11.82 2.21
N ASN A 114 -12.27 -10.62 2.43
CA ASN A 114 -11.53 -9.51 3.04
C ASN A 114 -10.97 -9.90 4.41
N ASP A 115 -11.85 -10.34 5.30
CA ASP A 115 -11.50 -10.63 6.69
C ASP A 115 -10.55 -11.82 6.77
N GLN A 116 -10.77 -12.88 5.97
CA GLN A 116 -9.87 -14.01 5.92
C GLN A 116 -8.45 -13.58 5.56
N HIS A 117 -8.27 -12.72 4.56
CA HIS A 117 -6.94 -12.26 4.15
C HIS A 117 -6.23 -11.46 5.26
N VAL A 118 -6.96 -10.59 5.97
CA VAL A 118 -6.40 -9.83 7.11
C VAL A 118 -6.05 -10.74 8.28
N VAL A 119 -6.97 -11.64 8.65
CA VAL A 119 -6.79 -12.57 9.78
C VAL A 119 -5.62 -13.52 9.52
N GLU A 120 -5.49 -14.04 8.29
CA GLU A 120 -4.39 -14.91 7.91
C GLU A 120 -3.03 -14.19 8.00
N PHE A 121 -2.95 -12.94 7.54
CA PHE A 121 -1.75 -12.12 7.70
C PHE A 121 -1.36 -11.95 9.18
N CYS A 122 -2.33 -11.64 10.03
CA CYS A 122 -2.08 -11.48 11.47
C CYS A 122 -1.61 -12.79 12.11
N ARG A 123 -2.25 -13.92 11.81
CA ARG A 123 -2.04 -15.19 12.51
C ARG A 123 -0.88 -16.04 11.99
N SER A 124 -0.51 -15.91 10.71
CA SER A 124 0.45 -16.82 10.09
C SER A 124 1.59 -16.07 9.41
N SER A 125 2.84 -16.39 9.80
CA SER A 125 4.03 -15.85 9.13
C SER A 125 4.09 -16.23 7.65
N THR A 126 3.67 -17.44 7.27
CA THR A 126 3.69 -17.89 5.86
C THR A 126 2.67 -17.13 5.00
N ARG A 127 1.60 -16.63 5.61
CA ARG A 127 0.57 -15.82 4.95
C ARG A 127 0.95 -14.34 4.86
N ARG A 128 2.07 -13.91 5.45
CA ARG A 128 2.58 -12.53 5.33
C ARG A 128 3.44 -12.34 4.09
N HIS A 129 4.00 -13.42 3.55
CA HIS A 129 4.89 -13.36 2.41
C HIS A 129 4.19 -12.77 1.17
N LYS A 130 4.97 -12.15 0.28
CA LYS A 130 4.48 -11.49 -0.94
C LYS A 130 3.75 -12.43 -1.91
N THR A 131 3.91 -13.74 -1.79
CA THR A 131 3.13 -14.72 -2.58
C THR A 131 1.68 -14.83 -2.15
N TRP A 132 1.37 -14.48 -0.90
CA TRP A 132 0.01 -14.48 -0.38
C TRP A 132 -0.54 -13.05 -0.23
N THR A 133 0.25 -12.19 0.40
CA THR A 133 -0.06 -10.77 0.54
C THR A 133 0.79 -9.98 -0.45
N ASN A 134 0.35 -9.92 -1.70
CA ASN A 134 1.12 -9.29 -2.79
C ASN A 134 1.53 -7.85 -2.49
N ASP A 135 0.61 -7.08 -1.89
CA ASP A 135 0.79 -5.66 -1.62
C ASP A 135 0.35 -5.29 -0.19
N LEU A 136 1.24 -4.63 0.56
CA LEU A 136 0.98 -4.23 1.94
C LEU A 136 0.09 -2.97 2.05
N GLY A 137 0.09 -2.10 1.04
CA GLY A 137 -0.86 -0.98 0.95
C GLY A 137 -2.29 -1.47 0.76
N GLU A 138 -2.50 -2.44 -0.13
CA GLU A 138 -3.81 -3.08 -0.28
C GLU A 138 -4.28 -3.77 1.01
N LEU A 139 -3.35 -4.43 1.72
CA LEU A 139 -3.65 -5.02 3.02
C LEU A 139 -4.11 -3.99 4.04
N LEU A 140 -3.48 -2.81 4.09
CA LEU A 140 -3.90 -1.72 4.98
C LEU A 140 -5.35 -1.29 4.69
N PHE A 141 -5.75 -1.20 3.42
CA PHE A 141 -7.15 -0.89 3.08
C PHE A 141 -8.12 -2.02 3.42
N LYS A 142 -7.68 -3.27 3.35
CA LYS A 142 -8.47 -4.43 3.80
C LYS A 142 -8.64 -4.44 5.33
N MET A 143 -7.57 -4.12 6.06
CA MET A 143 -7.63 -3.87 7.50
C MET A 143 -8.58 -2.70 7.81
N ALA A 144 -8.63 -1.70 6.94
CA ALA A 144 -9.55 -0.57 7.09
C ALA A 144 -11.02 -0.94 6.92
N ALA A 145 -11.32 -2.02 6.20
CA ALA A 145 -12.67 -2.52 5.98
C ALA A 145 -13.01 -3.72 6.88
N LEU A 146 -12.09 -4.21 7.71
CA LEU A 146 -12.26 -5.37 8.58
C LEU A 146 -13.46 -5.21 9.52
N ASP A 147 -14.17 -6.30 9.76
CA ASP A 147 -15.13 -6.36 10.88
C ASP A 147 -14.38 -6.43 12.21
N THR A 148 -14.21 -5.27 12.84
CA THR A 148 -13.49 -5.15 14.11
C THR A 148 -14.25 -5.70 15.30
N ASN A 149 -15.57 -5.91 15.19
CA ASN A 149 -16.36 -6.57 16.23
C ASN A 149 -16.06 -8.08 16.22
N ALA A 150 -15.95 -8.68 15.03
CA ALA A 150 -15.58 -10.08 14.88
C ALA A 150 -14.08 -10.34 15.15
N TYR A 151 -13.20 -9.41 14.75
CA TYR A 151 -11.74 -9.59 14.81
C TYR A 151 -11.00 -8.42 15.48
N PRO A 152 -11.30 -8.09 16.76
CA PRO A 152 -10.72 -6.92 17.44
C PRO A 152 -9.20 -6.98 17.62
N SER A 153 -8.61 -8.18 17.58
CA SER A 153 -7.17 -8.41 17.69
C SER A 153 -6.39 -8.22 16.39
N CYS A 154 -7.07 -8.11 15.24
CA CYS A 154 -6.43 -8.05 13.91
C CYS A 154 -6.40 -6.62 13.33
N THR A 155 -6.37 -5.59 14.18
CA THR A 155 -6.47 -4.19 13.79
C THR A 155 -5.13 -3.46 13.93
N MET A 156 -4.88 -2.45 13.08
CA MET A 156 -3.64 -1.64 13.12
C MET A 156 -3.47 -0.82 14.40
N ASN A 157 -4.52 -0.68 15.21
CA ASN A 157 -4.47 -0.06 16.53
C ASN A 157 -3.79 -0.96 17.57
N LYS A 158 -3.65 -2.26 17.29
CA LYS A 158 -2.92 -3.19 18.17
C LYS A 158 -1.42 -3.11 17.87
N ALA A 159 -0.63 -2.87 18.91
CA ALA A 159 0.82 -2.76 18.82
C ALA A 159 1.45 -4.01 18.17
N GLU A 160 0.97 -5.21 18.51
CA GLU A 160 1.45 -6.48 17.94
C GLU A 160 1.23 -6.56 16.42
N VAL A 161 0.04 -6.17 15.94
CA VAL A 161 -0.27 -6.16 14.51
C VAL A 161 0.58 -5.12 13.79
N LYS A 162 0.73 -3.93 14.36
CA LYS A 162 1.62 -2.90 13.82
C LYS A 162 3.06 -3.40 13.75
N THR A 163 3.59 -4.03 14.79
CA THR A 163 4.94 -4.60 14.79
C THR A 163 5.11 -5.68 13.72
N VAL A 164 4.16 -6.60 13.60
CA VAL A 164 4.17 -7.64 12.55
C VAL A 164 4.16 -7.02 11.15
N PHE A 165 3.28 -6.03 10.94
CA PHE A 165 3.17 -5.32 9.67
C PHE A 165 4.47 -4.57 9.33
N MET A 166 5.05 -3.84 10.29
CA MET A 166 6.27 -3.08 10.08
C MET A 166 7.48 -3.99 9.83
N LYS A 167 7.59 -5.11 10.55
CA LYS A 167 8.63 -6.13 10.28
C LYS A 167 8.55 -6.62 8.84
N GLU A 168 7.37 -7.03 8.39
CA GLU A 168 7.15 -7.49 7.01
C GLU A 168 7.43 -6.37 5.99
N PHE A 169 7.00 -5.14 6.28
CA PHE A 169 7.29 -3.98 5.44
C PHE A 169 8.79 -3.75 5.26
N PHE A 170 9.55 -3.76 6.36
CA PHE A 170 11.01 -3.59 6.32
C PHE A 170 11.71 -4.77 5.64
N ALA A 171 11.26 -6.02 5.85
CA ALA A 171 11.82 -7.17 5.17
C ALA A 171 11.68 -7.06 3.64
N ARG A 172 10.55 -6.55 3.15
CA ARG A 172 10.34 -6.30 1.71
C ARG A 172 11.19 -5.15 1.17
N GLN A 173 11.64 -4.23 2.02
CA GLN A 173 12.50 -3.12 1.58
C GLN A 173 13.88 -3.57 1.13
N VAL A 174 14.36 -4.70 1.66
CA VAL A 174 15.65 -5.31 1.31
C VAL A 174 15.80 -5.47 -0.21
N HIS A 175 14.71 -5.80 -0.92
CA HIS A 175 14.69 -5.84 -2.39
C HIS A 175 15.17 -4.53 -3.03
N TRP A 176 14.65 -3.39 -2.57
CA TRP A 176 15.01 -2.08 -3.11
C TRP A 176 16.45 -1.71 -2.81
N VAL A 177 16.94 -2.08 -1.62
CA VAL A 177 18.34 -1.83 -1.25
C VAL A 177 19.29 -2.67 -2.12
N HIS A 178 18.96 -3.93 -2.38
CA HIS A 178 19.73 -4.75 -3.32
C HIS A 178 19.80 -4.16 -4.71
N LYS A 179 18.64 -3.75 -5.24
CA LYS A 179 18.56 -3.13 -6.56
C LYS A 179 19.40 -1.84 -6.61
N TYR A 180 19.35 -1.04 -5.56
CA TYR A 180 20.09 0.21 -5.45
C TYR A 180 21.61 0.01 -5.41
N TRP A 181 22.11 -0.91 -4.59
CA TRP A 181 23.57 -1.17 -4.48
C TRP A 181 24.14 -1.99 -5.63
N SER A 182 23.33 -2.81 -6.30
CA SER A 182 23.78 -3.58 -7.46
C SER A 182 23.82 -2.75 -8.76
N SER A 183 23.46 -1.46 -8.71
CA SER A 183 23.48 -0.56 -9.86
C SER A 183 24.92 -0.29 -10.31
N PRO A 184 25.27 -0.48 -11.61
CA PRO A 184 26.62 -0.26 -12.13
C PRO A 184 27.21 1.10 -11.77
N ASP A 185 26.37 2.14 -11.80
CA ASP A 185 26.78 3.54 -11.55
C ASP A 185 27.16 3.83 -10.09
N ARG A 186 26.90 2.91 -9.16
CA ARG A 186 27.11 3.14 -7.72
C ARG A 186 28.26 2.35 -7.10
N GLY A 187 28.99 1.56 -7.91
CA GLY A 187 30.30 1.01 -7.56
C GLY A 187 30.39 0.07 -6.35
N MET A 188 29.28 -0.19 -5.64
CA MET A 188 29.28 -1.12 -4.51
C MET A 188 29.22 -2.56 -5.02
N ALA A 189 30.39 -3.18 -5.08
CA ALA A 189 30.55 -4.60 -5.38
C ALA A 189 29.65 -5.45 -4.47
N ARG A 190 28.73 -6.18 -5.11
CA ARG A 190 27.97 -7.38 -4.69
C ARG A 190 27.43 -7.45 -3.25
N THR A 191 26.21 -7.96 -3.17
CA THR A 191 25.39 -8.22 -1.97
C THR A 191 26.12 -9.00 -0.86
N ASP A 192 27.19 -9.71 -1.18
CA ASP A 192 28.08 -10.41 -0.25
C ASP A 192 28.75 -9.47 0.79
N ASN A 193 28.99 -8.21 0.43
CA ASN A 193 29.57 -7.21 1.34
C ASN A 193 28.56 -6.67 2.38
N PHE A 194 27.26 -6.89 2.21
CA PHE A 194 26.25 -6.38 3.13
C PHE A 194 26.18 -7.17 4.43
N PHE A 195 26.14 -8.51 4.38
CA PHE A 195 26.18 -9.31 5.61
C PHE A 195 27.56 -9.21 6.26
N ALA A 196 28.64 -9.13 5.47
CA ALA A 196 29.96 -8.80 6.00
C ALA A 196 29.98 -7.44 6.72
N PHE A 197 29.22 -6.46 6.23
CA PHE A 197 28.97 -5.22 6.93
C PHE A 197 28.13 -5.49 8.21
N VAL A 198 26.90 -6.02 8.09
CA VAL A 198 25.91 -6.27 9.18
C VAL A 198 26.39 -7.17 10.32
N ASP A 199 27.30 -8.09 10.05
CA ASP A 199 27.82 -9.07 11.00
C ASP A 199 29.12 -8.60 11.69
N LYS A 200 29.68 -7.43 11.33
CA LYS A 200 30.78 -6.84 12.11
C LYS A 200 30.29 -6.48 13.52
N LEU A 201 30.95 -7.07 14.52
CA LEU A 201 30.68 -6.89 15.96
C LEU A 201 31.02 -5.48 16.47
N ASP A 202 32.11 -4.88 15.96
CA ASP A 202 32.60 -3.57 16.41
C ASP A 202 32.36 -2.50 15.35
N ARG A 203 31.19 -1.86 15.39
CA ARG A 203 30.84 -0.76 14.50
C ARG A 203 30.85 0.56 15.21
N THR A 204 31.33 1.59 14.52
CA THR A 204 31.19 2.95 15.03
C THR A 204 29.76 3.46 14.81
N ILE A 205 29.37 4.48 15.58
CA ILE A 205 28.07 5.14 15.41
C ILE A 205 27.97 5.77 14.01
N ASP A 206 29.08 6.30 13.48
CA ASP A 206 29.12 6.96 12.17
C ASP A 206 28.86 5.97 11.03
N GLU A 207 29.44 4.76 11.10
CA GLU A 207 29.16 3.69 10.12
C GLU A 207 27.69 3.28 10.12
N CYS A 208 27.07 3.19 11.30
CA CYS A 208 25.63 2.91 11.42
C CYS A 208 24.78 4.04 10.81
N CYS A 209 25.14 5.30 11.06
CA CYS A 209 24.42 6.46 10.54
C CYS A 209 24.51 6.55 9.01
N GLU A 210 25.70 6.36 8.44
CA GLU A 210 25.91 6.39 6.99
C GLU A 210 25.14 5.26 6.30
N PHE A 211 25.13 4.07 6.90
CA PHE A 211 24.32 2.97 6.43
C PHE A 211 22.81 3.30 6.39
N LEU A 212 22.27 3.83 7.48
CA LEU A 212 20.85 4.19 7.56
C LEU A 212 20.49 5.27 6.55
N ARG A 213 21.41 6.18 6.25
CA ARG A 213 21.26 7.19 5.19
C ARG A 213 21.15 6.54 3.81
N GLN A 214 22.03 5.60 3.48
CA GLN A 214 21.98 4.89 2.20
C GLN A 214 20.73 4.01 2.09
N TYR A 215 20.38 3.31 3.17
CA TYR A 215 19.14 2.55 3.27
C TYR A 215 17.92 3.43 2.98
N PHE A 216 17.86 4.61 3.60
CA PHE A 216 16.77 5.56 3.36
C PHE A 216 16.69 5.98 1.90
N VAL A 217 17.82 6.32 1.28
CA VAL A 217 17.85 6.71 -0.15
C VAL A 217 17.34 5.57 -1.03
N ALA A 218 17.78 4.33 -0.78
CA ALA A 218 17.36 3.17 -1.55
C ALA A 218 15.85 2.89 -1.46
N CYS A 219 15.25 3.14 -0.29
CA CYS A 219 13.85 2.84 0.00
C CYS A 219 12.95 4.08 0.01
N GLN A 220 13.44 5.24 -0.40
CA GLN A 220 12.76 6.52 -0.14
C GLN A 220 11.33 6.54 -0.71
N VAL A 221 11.15 6.04 -1.93
CA VAL A 221 9.84 6.02 -2.60
C VAL A 221 8.85 5.13 -1.84
N SER A 222 9.23 3.90 -1.52
CA SER A 222 8.37 2.95 -0.83
C SER A 222 8.07 3.37 0.62
N LEU A 223 9.02 4.01 1.31
CA LEU A 223 8.79 4.63 2.61
C LEU A 223 7.73 5.73 2.52
N LYS A 224 7.82 6.62 1.52
CA LYS A 224 6.82 7.68 1.31
C LYS A 224 5.45 7.11 0.94
N VAL A 225 5.37 6.12 0.03
CA VAL A 225 4.11 5.40 -0.30
C VAL A 225 3.46 4.86 0.98
N MET A 226 4.25 4.21 1.84
CA MET A 226 3.74 3.63 3.07
C MET A 226 3.21 4.69 4.03
N LEU A 227 3.91 5.82 4.19
CA LEU A 227 3.40 6.92 5.01
C LEU A 227 2.11 7.51 4.44
N PHE A 228 1.99 7.65 3.12
CA PHE A 228 0.73 8.08 2.51
C PHE A 228 -0.42 7.13 2.83
N ASN A 229 -0.19 5.82 2.75
CA ASN A 229 -1.19 4.82 3.15
C ASN A 229 -1.60 5.03 4.62
N LEU A 230 -0.63 5.13 5.53
CA LEU A 230 -0.91 5.30 6.96
C LEU A 230 -1.64 6.61 7.27
N GLU A 231 -1.26 7.72 6.64
CA GLU A 231 -1.90 9.03 6.84
C GLU A 231 -3.30 9.10 6.22
N CYS A 232 -3.50 8.55 5.02
CA CYS A 232 -4.85 8.42 4.47
C CYS A 232 -5.76 7.65 5.42
N LEU A 233 -5.26 6.57 6.02
CA LEU A 233 -6.04 5.80 6.98
C LEU A 233 -6.25 6.53 8.31
N SER A 234 -5.27 7.30 8.80
CA SER A 234 -5.42 8.06 10.05
C SER A 234 -6.49 9.16 9.92
N VAL A 235 -6.54 9.84 8.77
CA VAL A 235 -7.49 10.93 8.49
C VAL A 235 -8.88 10.39 8.13
N LEU A 236 -8.95 9.30 7.36
CA LEU A 236 -10.18 8.81 6.74
C LEU A 236 -10.78 7.58 7.42
N MET A 237 -10.23 7.12 8.54
CA MET A 237 -10.80 6.02 9.31
C MET A 237 -11.19 6.41 10.74
N THR A 238 -11.69 7.62 10.92
CA THR A 238 -12.31 8.00 12.18
C THR A 238 -13.66 7.27 12.36
N PRO A 239 -14.13 7.05 13.60
CA PRO A 239 -15.42 6.38 13.85
C PRO A 239 -16.61 7.05 13.15
N ASP A 240 -16.54 8.36 12.95
CA ASP A 240 -17.56 9.22 12.32
C ASP A 240 -17.31 9.45 10.81
N PHE A 241 -16.32 8.79 10.21
CA PHE A 241 -15.91 9.02 8.81
C PHE A 241 -17.06 8.98 7.81
N GLU A 242 -17.92 7.96 7.89
CA GLU A 242 -19.04 7.81 6.95
C GLU A 242 -20.13 8.86 7.20
N GLU A 243 -20.38 9.22 8.45
CA GLU A 243 -21.35 10.26 8.83
C GLU A 243 -20.91 11.64 8.32
N ARG A 244 -19.61 11.95 8.43
CA ARG A 244 -19.03 13.19 7.91
C ARG A 244 -19.16 13.26 6.39
N LEU A 245 -18.85 12.16 5.69
CA LEU A 245 -19.08 12.08 4.25
C LEU A 245 -20.56 12.25 3.89
N ASP A 246 -21.49 11.65 4.63
CA ASP A 246 -22.93 11.83 4.40
C ASP A 246 -23.38 13.28 4.55
N ARG A 247 -22.94 13.94 5.62
CA ARG A 247 -23.24 15.34 5.91
C ARG A 247 -22.73 16.29 4.83
N ASN A 248 -21.61 15.93 4.20
CA ASN A 248 -20.95 16.73 3.17
C ASN A 248 -21.09 16.14 1.76
N TYR A 249 -22.18 15.41 1.49
CA TYR A 249 -22.54 14.90 0.15
C TYR A 249 -21.44 14.08 -0.56
N GLY A 250 -20.66 13.31 0.22
CA GLY A 250 -19.55 12.50 -0.25
C GLY A 250 -18.24 13.26 -0.43
N LEU A 251 -18.18 14.53 -0.04
CA LEU A 251 -16.96 15.34 -0.04
C LEU A 251 -16.31 15.33 1.34
N LEU A 252 -14.99 15.48 1.37
CA LEU A 252 -14.25 15.65 2.62
C LEU A 252 -14.42 17.07 3.17
N GLU A 253 -14.45 17.18 4.49
CA GLU A 253 -14.51 18.47 5.16
C GLU A 253 -13.16 19.21 5.07
N VAL A 254 -13.18 20.54 5.22
CA VAL A 254 -12.02 21.42 5.00
C VAL A 254 -10.87 21.07 5.94
N ASP A 255 -11.16 20.70 7.19
CA ASP A 255 -10.17 20.29 8.18
C ASP A 255 -9.48 18.97 7.80
N GLN A 256 -10.22 17.99 7.26
CA GLN A 256 -9.64 16.72 6.77
C GLN A 256 -8.71 16.96 5.57
N LEU A 257 -9.13 17.83 4.64
CA LEU A 257 -8.31 18.21 3.50
C LEU A 257 -7.04 18.96 3.94
N GLN A 258 -7.17 19.88 4.90
CA GLN A 258 -6.04 20.64 5.43
C GLN A 258 -5.04 19.74 6.17
N GLN A 259 -5.52 18.88 7.06
CA GLN A 259 -4.68 17.92 7.78
C GLN A 259 -3.92 17.02 6.80
N PHE A 260 -4.59 16.56 5.75
CA PHE A 260 -3.95 15.72 4.75
C PHE A 260 -2.92 16.48 3.90
N ARG A 261 -3.21 17.73 3.49
CA ARG A 261 -2.25 18.58 2.77
C ARG A 261 -0.96 18.76 3.55
N GLU A 262 -1.05 19.02 4.85
CA GLU A 262 0.11 19.13 5.73
C GLU A 262 0.90 17.82 5.79
N ALA A 263 0.20 16.68 5.86
CA ALA A 263 0.83 15.37 5.78
C ALA A 263 1.53 15.13 4.42
N VAL A 264 0.91 15.48 3.30
CA VAL A 264 1.47 15.37 1.95
C VAL A 264 2.78 16.14 1.84
N ILE A 265 2.78 17.41 2.24
CA ILE A 265 3.96 18.28 2.17
C ILE A 265 5.09 17.66 2.98
N ALA A 266 4.80 17.23 4.20
CA ALA A 266 5.82 16.69 5.08
C ALA A 266 6.33 15.30 4.65
N ILE A 267 5.49 14.43 4.08
CA ILE A 267 5.93 13.15 3.50
C ILE A 267 6.80 13.41 2.27
N LYS A 268 6.44 14.36 1.40
CA LYS A 268 7.24 14.72 0.23
C LYS A 268 8.61 15.25 0.64
N ASN A 269 8.66 16.05 1.69
CA ASN A 269 9.89 16.61 2.25
C ASN A 269 10.66 15.66 3.18
N LEU A 270 10.23 14.40 3.33
CA LEU A 270 10.94 13.42 4.14
C LEU A 270 12.34 13.14 3.57
N ASP A 271 13.35 13.41 4.40
CA ASP A 271 14.78 13.35 4.07
C ASP A 271 15.57 12.33 4.93
N LYS A 272 14.98 11.85 6.03
CA LYS A 272 15.64 10.95 7.00
C LYS A 272 14.71 9.84 7.46
N LEU A 273 15.32 8.69 7.80
CA LEU A 273 14.59 7.53 8.31
C LEU A 273 13.94 7.77 9.69
N SER A 274 14.53 8.60 10.55
CA SER A 274 13.91 8.97 11.84
C SER A 274 12.54 9.65 11.65
N GLY A 275 12.40 10.50 10.64
CA GLY A 275 11.13 11.12 10.27
C GLY A 275 10.07 10.11 9.83
N PHE A 276 10.49 9.01 9.18
CA PHE A 276 9.58 7.91 8.84
C PHE A 276 9.04 7.24 10.11
N PHE A 277 9.91 6.88 11.05
CA PHE A 277 9.51 6.22 12.29
C PHE A 277 8.56 7.06 13.14
N GLN A 278 8.83 8.37 13.22
CA GLN A 278 7.97 9.31 13.91
C GLN A 278 6.57 9.36 13.29
N ARG A 279 6.49 9.52 11.96
CA ARG A 279 5.21 9.62 11.22
C ARG A 279 4.42 8.32 11.16
N ALA A 280 5.11 7.18 11.05
CA ALA A 280 4.47 5.87 11.08
C ALA A 280 3.91 5.50 12.48
N ASN A 281 4.13 6.36 13.49
CA ASN A 281 3.85 6.08 14.89
C ASN A 281 4.44 4.72 15.28
N TYR A 282 5.73 4.55 14.95
CA TYR A 282 6.57 3.40 15.28
C TYR A 282 7.88 3.94 15.87
N PRO A 283 7.80 4.58 17.05
CA PRO A 283 8.88 5.42 17.57
C PRO A 283 10.12 4.59 17.87
N ILE A 284 11.27 5.19 17.56
CA ILE A 284 12.60 4.71 17.93
C ILE A 284 13.22 5.72 18.90
N GLN A 285 14.07 5.25 19.80
CA GLN A 285 14.79 6.10 20.76
C GLN A 285 16.04 6.73 20.13
N ASN A 286 16.70 6.01 19.22
CA ASN A 286 17.97 6.43 18.62
C ASN A 286 18.28 5.66 17.32
N SER A 287 19.34 6.08 16.62
CA SER A 287 19.83 5.43 15.40
C SER A 287 20.24 3.97 15.60
N SER A 288 20.73 3.59 16.79
CA SER A 288 21.08 2.20 17.08
C SER A 288 19.85 1.29 17.02
N GLN A 289 18.71 1.73 17.56
CA GLN A 289 17.46 0.99 17.45
C GLN A 289 16.95 0.91 16.00
N ALA A 290 17.06 2.00 15.24
CA ALA A 290 16.74 1.99 13.80
C ALA A 290 17.59 0.96 13.05
N PHE A 291 18.89 0.93 13.35
CA PHE A 291 19.82 -0.02 12.77
C PHE A 291 19.46 -1.46 13.13
N GLN A 292 19.09 -1.75 14.38
CA GLN A 292 18.66 -3.10 14.77
C GLN A 292 17.38 -3.54 14.06
N ILE A 293 16.42 -2.63 13.86
CA ILE A 293 15.20 -2.91 13.08
C ILE A 293 15.57 -3.28 11.64
N VAL A 294 16.43 -2.47 11.00
CA VAL A 294 16.88 -2.75 9.63
C VAL A 294 17.66 -4.07 9.58
N LYS A 295 18.60 -4.31 10.51
CA LYS A 295 19.36 -5.56 10.61
C LYS A 295 18.44 -6.78 10.70
N THR A 296 17.47 -6.75 11.61
CA THR A 296 16.48 -7.84 11.77
C THR A 296 15.68 -8.05 10.48
N ALA A 297 15.32 -6.97 9.79
CA ALA A 297 14.58 -7.07 8.53
C ALA A 297 15.36 -7.80 7.42
N TYR A 298 16.70 -7.71 7.41
CA TYR A 298 17.53 -8.48 6.48
C TYR A 298 17.57 -9.97 6.82
N GLU A 299 17.61 -10.32 8.10
CA GLU A 299 17.51 -11.70 8.57
C GLU A 299 16.14 -12.30 8.18
N ASP A 300 15.06 -11.55 8.43
CA ASP A 300 13.70 -11.91 8.05
C ASP A 300 13.57 -12.07 6.53
N ALA A 301 14.17 -11.16 5.74
CA ALA A 301 14.16 -11.23 4.28
C ALA A 301 14.92 -12.45 3.74
N LYS A 302 16.02 -12.84 4.37
CA LYS A 302 16.78 -14.06 4.04
C LYS A 302 15.94 -15.30 4.31
N ASN A 303 15.33 -15.38 5.49
CA ASN A 303 14.49 -16.52 5.91
C ASN A 303 13.21 -16.63 5.07
N SER A 304 12.67 -15.50 4.61
CA SER A 304 11.44 -15.45 3.82
C SER A 304 11.66 -15.60 2.32
N GLY A 305 12.90 -15.65 1.84
CA GLY A 305 13.22 -15.85 0.42
C GLY A 305 13.26 -14.58 -0.43
N TYR A 306 12.99 -13.40 0.14
CA TYR A 306 13.13 -12.10 -0.55
C TYR A 306 14.55 -11.82 -1.04
N TRP A 307 15.54 -12.49 -0.45
CA TRP A 307 16.94 -12.41 -0.85
C TRP A 307 17.24 -13.16 -2.17
N TYR A 308 16.75 -14.39 -2.32
CA TYR A 308 17.13 -15.29 -3.42
C TYR A 308 16.46 -14.95 -4.75
N GLU A 309 15.25 -14.39 -4.74
CA GLU A 309 14.60 -13.90 -5.96
C GLU A 309 15.45 -12.83 -6.67
N ASN A 310 16.23 -12.03 -5.91
CA ASN A 310 17.05 -10.95 -6.45
C ASN A 310 18.38 -11.43 -7.04
N ASN A 311 19.00 -12.44 -6.43
CA ASN A 311 20.25 -13.01 -6.94
C ASN A 311 20.03 -13.77 -8.26
N ARG A 312 18.85 -14.37 -8.50
CA ARG A 312 18.54 -15.00 -9.79
C ARG A 312 18.45 -14.00 -10.95
N VAL A 313 17.83 -12.85 -10.71
CA VAL A 313 17.70 -11.77 -11.71
C VAL A 313 19.06 -11.13 -11.99
N ALA A 314 19.88 -10.91 -10.96
CA ALA A 314 21.23 -10.34 -11.10
C ALA A 314 22.22 -11.29 -11.80
N LEU A 315 22.05 -12.61 -11.67
CA LEU A 315 22.90 -13.62 -12.30
C LEU A 315 22.45 -14.02 -13.73
N GLY A 316 21.44 -13.36 -14.30
CA GLY A 316 20.95 -13.68 -15.65
C GLY A 316 20.26 -15.03 -15.79
N ASN A 317 20.03 -15.75 -14.69
CA ASN A 317 19.33 -17.03 -14.67
C ASN A 317 17.82 -16.80 -14.69
N ASN A 318 17.31 -16.28 -15.80
CA ASN A 318 15.89 -16.31 -16.11
C ASN A 318 15.52 -17.72 -16.60
N PRO A 319 14.74 -18.52 -15.85
CA PRO A 319 14.34 -19.87 -16.28
C PRO A 319 13.50 -19.87 -17.56
N TYR A 320 13.03 -18.69 -18.01
CA TYR A 320 12.33 -18.53 -19.30
C TYR A 320 13.26 -18.34 -20.51
N ASN A 321 14.58 -18.22 -20.33
CA ASN A 321 15.55 -18.15 -21.44
C ASN A 321 16.10 -19.52 -21.89
N ASN A 322 15.69 -20.62 -21.26
CA ASN A 322 16.10 -21.99 -21.64
C ASN A 322 15.00 -22.75 -22.42
N ARG A 323 14.20 -22.05 -23.22
CA ARG A 323 13.43 -22.66 -24.31
C ARG A 323 13.81 -21.97 -25.62
N LYS A 324 14.89 -22.45 -26.22
CA LYS A 324 15.09 -22.40 -27.67
C LYS A 324 14.82 -23.78 -28.22
#